data_AF-A0A355UDE5-F1
#
_entry.id   AF-A0A355UDE5-F1
#
_cell.length_a   1.000
_cell.length_b   1.000
_cell.length_c   1.000
_cell.angle_alpha   90.00
_cell.angle_beta   90.00
_cell.angle_gamma   90.00
#
_symmetry.space_group_name_H-M   'P 1'
#
loop_
_entity.id
_entity.type
_entity.pdbx_description
1 polymer ?
#
loop_
_entity_poly.entity_id
_entity_poly.type
_entity_poly.pdbx_seq_one_letter_code
_entity_poly.pdbx_strand_id
1 'polypeptide(L)'
;MSRVDFNYSIDTLRNLVQLRSKRDWLMRFATGYYYQPPFYRELRDLNGVINANLRAQQSIHFVVGGDLNFLAWNRPFKFISEVYYKHLDRMVPYVVDNVRIRYLADNTAQGYATGIDARVNGEFIEGVESWFNMSIMQTKERLYYQDENGQEQLSDWLKRPTDQRVNFSILFQDELPSNP
;
A
#
# COMPACT_ATOMS: atom_id res chain seq x y z
N MET A 1 55.72 12.79 -6.11
CA MET A 1 54.29 12.87 -5.74
C MET A 1 53.50 12.89 -7.05
N SER A 2 53.09 11.70 -7.51
CA SER A 2 52.45 11.51 -8.81
C SER A 2 51.00 12.02 -8.74
N ARG A 3 50.65 12.99 -9.58
CA ARG A 3 49.26 13.43 -9.75
C ARG A 3 48.56 12.39 -10.62
N VAL A 4 47.56 11.72 -10.06
CA VAL A 4 46.68 10.82 -10.80
C VAL A 4 45.68 11.69 -11.55
N ASP A 5 45.87 11.80 -12.87
CA ASP A 5 44.95 12.53 -13.75
C ASP A 5 43.73 11.67 -14.05
N PHE A 6 42.61 11.97 -13.38
CA PHE A 6 41.31 11.37 -13.68
C PHE A 6 40.69 11.99 -14.94
N ASN A 7 41.23 11.62 -16.10
CA ASN A 7 40.62 11.95 -17.40
C ASN A 7 39.51 10.92 -17.73
N TYR A 8 38.37 11.00 -17.06
CA TYR A 8 37.17 10.29 -17.51
C TYR A 8 36.63 11.01 -18.75
N SER A 9 36.78 10.39 -19.92
CA SER A 9 36.22 10.90 -21.17
C SER A 9 34.71 11.09 -21.05
N ILE A 10 34.19 12.20 -21.58
CA ILE A 10 32.74 12.48 -21.66
C ILE A 10 32.01 11.31 -22.36
N ASP A 11 32.70 10.57 -23.23
CA ASP A 11 32.14 9.41 -23.94
C ASP A 11 32.02 8.16 -23.07
N THR A 12 32.87 7.98 -22.04
CA THR A 12 32.71 6.87 -21.08
C THR A 12 31.55 7.15 -20.12
N LEU A 13 31.38 8.42 -19.70
CA LEU A 13 30.21 8.85 -18.93
C LEU A 13 28.91 8.74 -19.75
N ARG A 14 28.91 9.14 -21.02
CA ARG A 14 27.77 8.94 -21.93
C ARG A 14 27.45 7.46 -22.13
N ASN A 15 28.44 6.61 -22.33
CA ASN A 15 28.20 5.17 -22.46
C ASN A 15 27.65 4.55 -21.17
N LEU A 16 28.12 4.95 -19.99
CA LEU A 16 27.56 4.52 -18.70
C LEU A 16 26.11 4.97 -18.50
N VAL A 17 25.80 6.22 -18.87
CA VAL A 17 24.43 6.76 -18.84
C VAL A 17 23.53 6.07 -19.87
N GLN A 18 24.05 5.77 -21.06
CA GLN A 18 23.34 5.13 -22.16
C GLN A 18 23.15 3.62 -21.94
N LEU A 19 24.07 2.94 -21.26
CA LEU A 19 23.90 1.56 -20.75
C LEU A 19 22.81 1.51 -19.68
N ARG A 20 22.71 2.52 -18.81
CA ARG A 20 21.59 2.66 -17.86
C ARG A 20 20.25 2.88 -18.58
N SER A 21 20.27 3.51 -19.76
CA SER A 21 19.11 3.82 -20.60
C SER A 21 18.56 2.65 -21.43
N LYS A 22 19.15 1.44 -21.37
CA LYS A 22 18.58 0.25 -22.06
C LYS A 22 17.43 -0.43 -21.31
N ARG A 23 17.20 -0.09 -20.04
CA ARG A 23 16.05 -0.57 -19.27
C ARG A 23 15.20 0.63 -18.90
N ASP A 24 13.98 0.66 -19.40
CA ASP A 24 13.00 1.69 -19.10
C ASP A 24 12.44 1.47 -17.69
N TRP A 25 13.09 2.10 -16.71
CA TRP A 25 12.72 2.12 -15.30
C TRP A 25 12.15 3.48 -14.92
N LEU A 26 10.96 3.49 -14.34
CA LEU A 26 10.35 4.67 -13.73
C LEU A 26 10.20 4.44 -12.22
N MET A 27 10.87 5.25 -11.42
CA MET A 27 10.74 5.20 -9.96
C MET A 27 9.88 6.37 -9.48
N ARG A 28 8.95 6.10 -8.56
CA ARG A 28 7.99 7.05 -8.02
C ARG A 28 8.08 7.05 -6.49
N PHE A 29 8.07 8.23 -5.89
CA PHE A 29 7.99 8.40 -4.45
C PHE A 29 6.85 9.36 -4.14
N ALA A 30 5.96 8.98 -3.23
CA ALA A 30 4.82 9.78 -2.80
C ALA A 30 4.68 9.75 -1.29
N THR A 31 4.35 10.90 -0.72
CA THR A 31 3.95 11.03 0.68
C THR A 31 2.71 11.93 0.77
N GLY A 32 1.87 11.72 1.77
CA GLY A 32 0.68 12.52 1.95
C GLY A 32 0.13 12.42 3.37
N TYR A 33 -0.51 13.49 3.81
CA TYR A 33 -1.16 13.57 5.11
C TYR A 33 -2.65 13.77 4.92
N TYR A 34 -3.45 12.87 5.48
CA TYR A 34 -4.88 12.80 5.27
C TYR A 34 -5.63 12.93 6.59
N TYR A 35 -6.80 13.56 6.51
CA TYR A 35 -7.73 13.74 7.60
C TYR A 35 -9.10 13.27 7.16
N GLN A 36 -9.64 12.25 7.82
CA GLN A 36 -10.96 11.71 7.54
C GLN A 36 -11.95 12.19 8.62
N PRO A 37 -12.94 13.03 8.27
CA PRO A 37 -13.97 13.41 9.21
C PRO A 37 -14.77 12.16 9.64
N PRO A 38 -15.22 12.11 10.90
CA PRO A 38 -15.97 10.96 11.40
C PRO A 38 -17.32 10.84 10.70
N PHE A 39 -17.74 9.61 10.44
CA PHE A 39 -19.09 9.35 9.94
C PHE A 39 -20.12 9.35 11.06
N TYR A 40 -21.40 9.61 10.74
CA TYR A 40 -22.49 9.56 11.73
C TYR A 40 -22.53 8.25 12.54
N ARG A 41 -22.22 7.11 11.90
CA ARG A 41 -22.16 5.81 12.56
C ARG A 41 -21.01 5.69 13.56
N GLU A 42 -19.92 6.43 13.35
CA GLU A 42 -18.75 6.46 14.23
C GLU A 42 -18.97 7.42 15.41
N LEU A 43 -19.78 8.47 15.21
CA LEU A 43 -20.18 9.39 16.29
C LEU A 43 -21.09 8.74 17.33
N ARG A 44 -21.80 7.66 16.97
CA ARG A 44 -22.74 6.98 17.85
C ARG A 44 -22.05 5.87 18.63
N ASP A 45 -22.05 6.00 19.95
CA ASP A 45 -21.47 5.02 20.87
C ASP A 45 -22.29 3.72 20.95
N LEU A 46 -21.86 2.81 21.83
CA LEU A 46 -22.57 1.56 22.09
C LEU A 46 -23.97 1.80 22.70
N ASN A 47 -24.17 2.82 23.51
CA ASN A 47 -25.46 3.12 24.15
C ASN A 47 -26.42 3.89 23.23
N GLY A 48 -25.98 4.30 22.04
CA GLY A 48 -26.74 5.11 21.10
C GLY A 48 -26.59 6.62 21.31
N VAL A 49 -25.73 7.06 22.23
CA VAL A 49 -25.41 8.47 22.48
C VAL A 49 -24.42 8.96 21.43
N ILE A 50 -24.62 10.20 20.97
CA ILE A 50 -23.77 10.82 19.96
C ILE A 50 -22.64 11.58 20.67
N ASN A 51 -21.39 11.22 20.39
CA ASN A 51 -20.21 11.97 20.79
C ASN A 51 -19.83 13.02 19.73
N ALA A 52 -20.26 14.26 19.94
CA ALA A 52 -19.93 15.38 19.05
C ALA A 52 -18.46 15.85 19.13
N ASN A 53 -17.71 15.40 20.14
CA ASN A 53 -16.31 15.80 20.35
C ASN A 53 -15.31 14.89 19.61
N LEU A 54 -15.79 13.92 18.83
CA LEU A 54 -14.95 12.99 18.10
C LEU A 54 -14.09 13.73 17.07
N ARG A 55 -12.77 13.55 17.15
CA ARG A 55 -11.81 14.17 16.25
C ARG A 55 -11.70 13.37 14.96
N ALA A 56 -11.33 14.06 13.88
CA ALA A 56 -11.03 13.43 12.60
C ALA A 56 -9.88 12.42 12.76
N GLN A 57 -10.05 11.25 12.12
CA GLN A 57 -9.00 10.25 12.02
C GLN A 57 -7.90 10.78 11.10
N GLN A 58 -6.65 10.49 11.44
CA GLN A 58 -5.49 11.01 10.72
C GLN A 58 -4.68 9.86 10.12
N SER A 59 -4.11 10.07 8.94
CA SER A 59 -3.18 9.11 8.38
C SER A 59 -2.05 9.75 7.59
N ILE A 60 -0.83 9.24 7.78
CA ILE A 60 0.34 9.64 7.01
C ILE A 60 0.72 8.47 6.12
N HIS A 61 0.80 8.71 4.82
CA HIS A 61 1.12 7.70 3.82
C HIS A 61 2.51 7.94 3.24
N PHE A 62 3.25 6.86 3.02
CA PHE A 62 4.49 6.80 2.28
C PHE A 62 4.38 5.67 1.27
N VAL A 63 4.67 5.95 0.00
CA VAL A 63 4.58 4.99 -1.09
C VAL A 63 5.80 5.14 -1.99
N VAL A 64 6.44 4.01 -2.30
CA VAL A 64 7.56 3.91 -3.24
C VAL A 64 7.14 2.94 -4.34
N GLY A 65 7.11 3.41 -5.58
CA GLY A 65 6.75 2.62 -6.76
C GLY A 65 7.89 2.49 -7.75
N GLY A 66 7.93 1.37 -8.46
CA GLY A 66 8.85 1.11 -9.56
C GLY A 66 8.09 0.46 -10.72
N ASP A 67 8.24 1.04 -11.91
CA ASP A 67 7.73 0.46 -13.15
C ASP A 67 8.94 0.06 -14.01
N LEU A 68 8.93 -1.15 -14.55
CA LEU A 68 9.93 -1.70 -15.45
C LEU A 68 9.26 -2.21 -16.72
N ASN A 69 9.55 -1.59 -17.86
CA ASN A 69 9.15 -2.13 -19.15
C ASN A 69 10.24 -3.07 -19.69
N PHE A 70 9.86 -4.28 -20.09
CA PHE A 70 10.78 -5.28 -20.63
C PHE A 70 10.15 -6.06 -21.77
N LEU A 71 10.99 -6.65 -22.63
CA LEU A 71 10.54 -7.51 -23.72
C LEU A 71 10.72 -8.97 -23.30
N ALA A 72 9.65 -9.76 -23.39
CA ALA A 72 9.68 -11.21 -23.24
C ALA A 72 8.87 -11.84 -24.38
N TRP A 73 9.32 -12.97 -24.94
CA TRP A 73 8.70 -13.60 -26.12
C TRP A 73 8.44 -12.63 -27.30
N ASN A 74 9.34 -11.68 -27.50
CA ASN A 74 9.23 -10.63 -28.52
C ASN A 74 8.00 -9.71 -28.36
N ARG A 75 7.46 -9.60 -27.14
CA ARG A 75 6.30 -8.77 -26.80
C ARG A 75 6.59 -7.86 -25.60
N PRO A 76 5.93 -6.68 -25.51
CA PRO A 76 6.12 -5.77 -24.40
C PRO A 76 5.42 -6.28 -23.13
N PHE A 77 6.17 -6.30 -22.04
CA PHE A 77 5.67 -6.56 -20.69
C PHE A 77 6.00 -5.37 -19.79
N LYS A 78 5.15 -5.14 -18.80
CA LYS A 78 5.32 -4.12 -17.78
C LYS A 78 5.25 -4.75 -16.40
N PHE A 79 6.32 -4.63 -15.63
CA PHE A 79 6.35 -4.97 -14.21
C PHE A 79 6.15 -3.71 -13.38
N ILE A 80 5.21 -3.74 -12.46
CA ILE A 80 4.91 -2.66 -11.52
C ILE A 80 5.08 -3.22 -10.12
N SER A 81 5.89 -2.58 -9.30
CA SER A 81 6.00 -2.90 -7.89
C SER A 81 5.79 -1.65 -7.05
N GLU A 82 5.08 -1.80 -5.93
CA GLU A 82 4.80 -0.72 -5.00
C GLU A 82 5.01 -1.20 -3.57
N VAL A 83 5.71 -0.41 -2.77
CA VAL A 83 5.91 -0.64 -1.33
C VAL A 83 5.29 0.54 -0.62
N TYR A 84 4.44 0.28 0.36
CA TYR A 84 3.77 1.35 1.09
C TYR A 84 3.83 1.15 2.59
N TYR A 85 3.86 2.27 3.31
CA TYR A 85 3.71 2.35 4.75
C TYR A 85 2.74 3.48 5.09
N LYS A 86 1.74 3.16 5.90
CA LYS A 86 0.71 4.09 6.35
C LYS A 86 0.67 4.06 7.87
N HIS A 87 0.86 5.22 8.49
CA HIS A 87 0.65 5.40 9.92
C HIS A 87 -0.76 5.96 10.13
N LEU A 88 -1.50 5.38 11.08
CA LEU A 88 -2.89 5.73 11.37
C LEU A 88 -3.00 6.18 12.82
N ASP A 89 -3.56 7.37 13.01
CA ASP A 89 -3.72 8.02 14.30
C ASP A 89 -5.17 8.41 14.56
N ARG A 90 -5.53 8.45 15.85
CA ARG A 90 -6.88 8.84 16.32
C ARG A 90 -7.98 8.00 15.69
N MET A 91 -7.70 6.74 15.40
CA MET A 91 -8.70 5.84 14.85
C MET A 91 -9.81 5.60 15.88
N VAL A 92 -11.00 5.31 15.37
CA VAL A 92 -12.16 4.96 16.20
C VAL A 92 -12.27 3.44 16.22
N PRO A 93 -12.04 2.79 17.37
CA PRO A 93 -12.16 1.35 17.47
C PRO A 93 -13.61 0.91 17.20
N TYR A 94 -13.74 -0.30 16.65
CA TYR A 94 -15.04 -0.93 16.43
C TYR A 94 -15.02 -2.39 16.85
N VAL A 95 -16.20 -2.88 17.22
CA VAL A 95 -16.46 -4.28 17.53
C VAL A 95 -17.33 -4.85 16.42
N VAL A 96 -16.97 -6.03 15.94
CA VAL A 96 -17.76 -6.81 14.99
C VAL A 96 -18.56 -7.83 15.79
N ASP A 97 -19.87 -7.63 15.87
CA ASP A 97 -20.83 -8.57 16.46
C ASP A 97 -21.60 -9.24 15.34
N ASN A 98 -21.15 -10.44 14.93
CA ASN A 98 -21.61 -11.17 13.75
C ASN A 98 -21.53 -10.30 12.47
N VAL A 99 -22.67 -9.76 12.02
CA VAL A 99 -22.79 -8.90 10.83
C VAL A 99 -22.86 -7.41 11.17
N ARG A 100 -22.97 -7.06 12.47
CA ARG A 100 -23.14 -5.68 12.93
C ARG A 100 -21.81 -5.11 13.41
N ILE A 101 -21.42 -3.98 12.81
CA ILE A 101 -20.28 -3.19 13.27
C ILE A 101 -20.79 -2.09 14.21
N ARG A 102 -20.23 -2.02 15.41
CA ARG A 102 -20.51 -0.97 16.41
C ARG A 102 -19.21 -0.26 16.78
N TYR A 103 -19.24 1.06 16.78
CA TYR A 103 -18.07 1.88 17.12
C TYR A 103 -18.09 2.23 18.60
N LEU A 104 -16.90 2.44 19.17
CA LEU A 104 -16.77 2.97 20.54
C LEU A 104 -17.00 4.48 20.62
N ALA A 105 -17.02 5.18 19.48
CA ALA A 105 -17.17 6.62 19.37
C ALA A 105 -16.13 7.42 20.19
N ASP A 106 -14.92 6.89 20.29
CA ASP A 106 -13.78 7.54 20.94
C ASP A 106 -12.49 7.33 20.12
N ASN A 107 -11.57 8.30 20.15
CA ASN A 107 -10.32 8.29 19.38
C ASN A 107 -9.19 7.52 20.10
N THR A 108 -9.47 6.30 20.55
CA THR A 108 -8.58 5.50 21.39
C THR A 108 -7.79 4.43 20.64
N ALA A 109 -7.66 4.54 19.31
CA ALA A 109 -6.84 3.61 18.52
C ALA A 109 -5.73 4.28 17.70
N GLN A 110 -4.63 3.55 17.56
CA GLN A 110 -3.54 3.82 16.63
C GLN A 110 -3.18 2.57 15.85
N GLY A 111 -2.63 2.73 14.65
CA GLY A 111 -2.41 1.62 13.74
C GLY A 111 -1.36 1.89 12.70
N TYR A 112 -1.00 0.83 11.99
CA TYR A 112 -0.24 0.95 10.76
C TYR A 112 -0.69 -0.08 9.74
N ALA A 113 -0.56 0.29 8.47
CA ALA A 113 -0.72 -0.60 7.32
C ALA A 113 0.56 -0.54 6.51
N THR A 114 1.17 -1.69 6.25
CA THR A 114 2.37 -1.81 5.42
C THR A 114 2.18 -2.95 4.43
N GLY A 115 2.77 -2.85 3.24
CA GLY A 115 2.64 -3.89 2.25
C GLY A 115 3.52 -3.69 1.04
N ILE A 116 3.58 -4.75 0.23
CA ILE A 116 4.27 -4.82 -1.04
C ILE A 116 3.29 -5.38 -2.06
N ASP A 117 3.10 -4.64 -3.14
CA ASP A 117 2.29 -5.01 -4.28
C ASP A 117 3.20 -5.22 -5.49
N ALA A 118 2.91 -6.25 -6.27
CA ALA A 118 3.61 -6.56 -7.51
C ALA A 118 2.58 -6.95 -8.57
N ARG A 119 2.75 -6.40 -9.76
CA ARG A 119 1.90 -6.64 -10.92
C ARG A 119 2.77 -6.85 -12.15
N VAL A 120 2.48 -7.89 -12.92
CA VAL A 120 3.04 -8.10 -14.26
C VAL A 120 1.90 -8.00 -15.25
N ASN A 121 2.02 -7.08 -16.19
CA ASN A 121 1.11 -6.92 -17.32
C ASN A 121 1.84 -7.32 -18.61
N GLY A 122 1.14 -7.98 -19.52
CA GLY A 122 1.68 -8.25 -20.84
C GLY A 122 0.70 -8.93 -21.79
N GLU A 123 1.03 -8.89 -23.06
CA GLU A 123 0.24 -9.49 -24.14
C GLU A 123 0.69 -10.94 -24.39
N PHE A 124 0.06 -11.90 -23.71
CA PHE A 124 0.32 -13.33 -23.96
C PHE A 124 -0.31 -13.81 -25.27
N ILE A 125 -1.26 -13.07 -25.82
CA ILE A 125 -1.77 -13.15 -27.19
C ILE A 125 -1.76 -11.73 -27.76
N GLU A 126 -1.43 -11.60 -29.04
CA GLU A 126 -1.37 -10.29 -29.70
C GLU A 126 -2.75 -9.61 -29.64
N GLY A 127 -2.79 -8.38 -29.12
CA GLY A 127 -4.05 -7.62 -28.98
C GLY A 127 -4.83 -7.89 -27.69
N VAL A 128 -4.38 -8.79 -26.81
CA VAL A 128 -5.09 -9.14 -25.57
C VAL A 128 -4.15 -9.07 -24.35
N GLU A 129 -4.44 -8.15 -23.43
CA GLU A 129 -3.66 -7.94 -22.20
C GLU A 129 -4.05 -8.95 -21.12
N SER A 130 -3.08 -9.70 -20.61
CA SER A 130 -3.22 -10.49 -19.38
C SER A 130 -2.40 -9.87 -18.27
N TRP A 131 -2.83 -10.07 -17.03
CA TRP A 131 -2.12 -9.56 -15.87
C TRP A 131 -2.11 -10.54 -14.72
N PHE A 132 -1.05 -10.44 -13.94
CA PHE A 132 -0.81 -11.21 -12.74
C PHE A 132 -0.52 -10.26 -11.59
N ASN A 133 -1.25 -10.39 -10.49
CA ASN A 133 -1.12 -9.55 -9.31
C ASN A 133 -0.79 -10.41 -8.09
N MET A 134 0.18 -9.95 -7.31
CA MET A 134 0.52 -10.49 -6.01
C MET A 134 0.69 -9.35 -5.02
N SER A 135 0.02 -9.44 -3.89
CA SER A 135 0.06 -8.45 -2.82
C SER A 135 0.29 -9.14 -1.49
N ILE A 136 1.19 -8.59 -0.68
CA ILE A 136 1.42 -9.01 0.69
C ILE A 136 1.30 -7.78 1.56
N MET A 137 0.34 -7.79 2.49
CA MET A 137 0.12 -6.67 3.40
C MET A 137 0.00 -7.12 4.85
N GLN A 138 0.31 -6.21 5.75
CA GLN A 138 0.12 -6.38 7.18
C GLN A 138 -0.49 -5.12 7.76
N THR A 139 -1.63 -5.27 8.42
CA THR A 139 -2.28 -4.19 9.16
C THR A 139 -2.49 -4.56 10.62
N LYS A 140 -2.00 -3.70 11.52
CA LYS A 140 -2.18 -3.86 12.96
C LYS A 140 -2.73 -2.58 13.58
N GLU A 141 -3.45 -2.75 14.68
CA GLU A 141 -3.94 -1.66 15.52
C GLU A 141 -3.58 -1.94 16.99
N ARG A 142 -3.57 -0.88 17.79
CA ARG A 142 -3.37 -0.91 19.24
C ARG A 142 -4.34 0.07 19.87
N LEU A 143 -4.81 -0.28 21.05
CA LEU A 143 -5.87 0.44 21.76
C LEU A 143 -5.32 1.10 23.02
N TYR A 144 -5.76 2.32 23.29
CA TYR A 144 -5.61 2.99 24.57
C TYR A 144 -6.75 2.57 25.47
N TYR A 145 -6.44 2.08 26.67
CA TYR A 145 -7.42 1.73 27.69
C TYR A 145 -6.96 2.22 29.05
N GLN A 146 -7.90 2.46 29.96
CA GLN A 146 -7.60 2.83 31.33
C GLN A 146 -7.62 1.57 32.19
N ASP A 147 -6.55 1.37 32.96
CA ASP A 147 -6.44 0.27 33.92
C ASP A 147 -7.28 0.58 35.18
N GLU A 148 -7.44 -0.39 36.09
CA GLU A 148 -8.20 -0.23 37.34
C GLU A 148 -7.71 0.95 38.22
N ASN A 149 -6.45 1.35 38.03
CA ASN A 149 -5.80 2.47 38.70
C ASN A 149 -5.96 3.82 37.96
N GLY A 150 -6.73 3.87 36.87
CA GLY A 150 -6.96 5.08 36.06
C GLY A 150 -5.78 5.54 35.20
N GLN A 151 -4.73 4.71 35.07
CA GLN A 151 -3.59 4.99 34.19
C GLN A 151 -3.89 4.53 32.76
N GLU A 152 -3.58 5.38 31.79
CA GLU A 152 -3.66 5.02 30.37
C GLU A 152 -2.58 3.99 30.03
N GLN A 153 -3.03 2.79 29.68
CA GLN A 153 -2.19 1.72 29.17
C GLN A 153 -2.44 1.52 27.68
N LEU A 154 -1.41 0.98 27.03
CA LEU A 154 -1.39 0.75 25.60
C LEU A 154 -1.40 -0.76 25.36
N SER A 155 -2.39 -1.23 24.62
CA SER A 155 -2.51 -2.64 24.26
C SER A 155 -1.41 -3.07 23.30
N ASP A 156 -1.14 -4.37 23.26
CA ASP A 156 -0.29 -4.99 22.25
C ASP A 156 -0.86 -4.78 20.83
N TRP A 157 0.01 -4.97 19.84
CA TRP A 157 -0.39 -4.86 18.43
C TRP A 157 -1.33 -6.01 18.03
N LEU A 158 -2.60 -5.70 17.87
CA LEU A 158 -3.64 -6.60 17.40
C LEU A 158 -3.75 -6.55 15.87
N LYS A 159 -3.94 -7.72 15.25
CA LYS A 159 -4.23 -7.81 13.81
C LYS A 159 -5.62 -7.25 13.55
N ARG A 160 -5.75 -6.32 12.58
CA ARG A 160 -7.06 -5.80 12.20
C ARG A 160 -7.88 -6.87 11.46
N PRO A 161 -9.22 -6.89 11.59
CA PRO A 161 -10.06 -7.79 10.79
C PRO A 161 -9.87 -7.64 9.28
N THR A 162 -9.45 -6.46 8.81
CA THR A 162 -9.18 -6.16 7.40
C THR A 162 -7.78 -6.59 6.93
N ASP A 163 -6.99 -7.26 7.78
CA ASP A 163 -5.63 -7.68 7.44
C ASP A 163 -5.62 -8.94 6.56
N GLN A 164 -5.58 -8.72 5.24
CA GLN A 164 -5.44 -9.73 4.20
C GLN A 164 -3.96 -9.97 3.89
N ARG A 165 -3.33 -10.93 4.57
CA ARG A 165 -1.87 -11.09 4.52
C ARG A 165 -1.30 -11.35 3.13
N VAL A 166 -2.01 -12.11 2.31
CA VAL A 166 -1.61 -12.45 0.94
C VAL A 166 -2.84 -12.39 0.07
N ASN A 167 -2.72 -11.67 -1.05
CA ASN A 167 -3.73 -11.62 -2.10
C ASN A 167 -3.07 -11.94 -3.44
N PHE A 168 -3.79 -12.71 -4.25
CA PHE A 168 -3.36 -13.18 -5.55
C PHE A 168 -4.52 -13.02 -6.53
N SER A 169 -4.24 -12.51 -7.71
CA SER A 169 -5.23 -12.42 -8.76
C SER A 169 -4.58 -12.55 -10.12
N ILE A 170 -5.24 -13.25 -11.03
CA ILE A 170 -4.78 -13.47 -12.39
C ILE A 170 -5.95 -13.21 -13.35
N LEU A 171 -5.67 -12.47 -14.41
CA LEU A 171 -6.52 -12.40 -15.58
C LEU A 171 -5.72 -12.99 -16.72
N PHE A 172 -6.22 -14.09 -17.25
CA PHE A 172 -5.74 -14.70 -18.48
C PHE A 172 -6.89 -14.65 -19.48
N GLN A 173 -6.62 -14.07 -20.64
CA GLN A 173 -7.57 -14.01 -21.73
C GLN A 173 -6.99 -14.81 -22.90
N ASP A 174 -7.80 -15.71 -23.44
CA ASP A 174 -7.46 -16.56 -24.58
C ASP A 174 -8.37 -16.25 -25.76
N GLU A 175 -7.85 -16.37 -26.97
CA GLU A 175 -8.66 -16.32 -28.19
C GLU A 175 -9.03 -17.75 -28.57
N LEU A 176 -10.32 -18.07 -28.52
CA LEU A 176 -10.79 -19.34 -29.09
C LEU A 176 -10.55 -19.29 -30.61
N PRO A 177 -9.76 -20.20 -31.19
CA PRO A 177 -9.62 -20.27 -32.63
C PRO A 177 -11.02 -20.49 -33.22
N SER A 178 -11.34 -19.69 -34.23
CA SER A 178 -12.61 -19.67 -34.96
C SER A 178 -13.30 -21.04 -34.98
N ASN A 179 -14.57 -21.07 -34.53
CA ASN A 179 -15.50 -22.03 -35.09
C ASN A 179 -15.45 -21.81 -36.63
N PRO A 180 -15.29 -22.86 -37.45
CA PRO A 180 -14.92 -22.74 -38.87
C PRO A 180 -15.88 -21.88 -39.69
#